data_AF-A0A1I5UNY5-F1
#
_entry.id   AF-A0A1I5UNY5-F1
#
_cell.length_a   1.000
_cell.length_b   1.000
_cell.length_c   1.000
_cell.angle_alpha   90.00
_cell.angle_beta   90.00
_cell.angle_gamma   90.00
#
_symmetry.space_group_name_H-M   'P 1'
#
loop_
_entity.id
_entity.type
_entity.pdbx_description
1 polymer ?
#
loop_
_entity_poly.entity_id
_entity_poly.type
_entity_poly.pdbx_seq_one_letter_code
_entity_poly.pdbx_strand_id
1 'polypeptide(L)'
;MAAVGPGDRVLDLGTGDGRILIAAARRGASGTGVDIDPVLIGEARAAALTAGVAERTRFVAQDLFATPLTGNTVVTMFLLPRVNLRLRPRLLRELPPGTRIVSHAFDMADWAPDVTD
;
A
#
# COMPACT_ATOMS: atom_id res chain seq x y z
N MET A 1 2.01 12.19 8.43
CA MET A 1 1.91 11.90 6.96
C MET A 1 3.26 11.53 6.31
N ALA A 2 3.32 10.47 5.48
CA ALA A 2 4.56 9.95 4.86
C ALA A 2 5.16 10.75 3.67
N ALA A 3 4.69 11.98 3.42
CA ALA A 3 5.16 12.87 2.35
C ALA A 3 5.32 12.20 0.97
N VAL A 4 4.32 11.42 0.55
CA VAL A 4 4.35 10.67 -0.72
C VAL A 4 4.30 11.63 -1.91
N GLY A 5 5.21 11.45 -2.88
CA GLY A 5 5.30 12.32 -4.07
C GLY A 5 6.03 11.69 -5.27
N PRO A 6 6.49 12.52 -6.23
CA PRO A 6 7.23 12.03 -7.39
C PRO A 6 8.48 11.24 -6.98
N GLY A 7 8.75 10.14 -7.69
CA GLY A 7 9.84 9.21 -7.37
C GLY A 7 9.45 8.11 -6.38
N ASP A 8 8.31 8.23 -5.71
CA ASP A 8 7.81 7.16 -4.85
C ASP A 8 7.16 6.01 -5.63
N ARG A 9 7.44 4.81 -5.12
CA ARG A 9 6.81 3.55 -5.50
C ARG A 9 6.01 3.02 -4.32
N VAL A 10 4.70 3.19 -4.38
CA VAL A 10 3.76 2.80 -3.34
C VAL A 10 3.27 1.37 -3.56
N LEU A 11 3.33 0.55 -2.51
CA LEU A 11 2.63 -0.72 -2.44
C LEU A 11 1.48 -0.60 -1.44
N ASP A 12 0.24 -0.75 -1.92
CA ASP A 12 -0.97 -0.67 -1.10
C ASP A 12 -1.52 -2.08 -0.85
N LEU A 13 -1.33 -2.59 0.38
CA LEU A 13 -1.73 -3.94 0.78
C LEU A 13 -3.16 -3.93 1.33
N GLY A 14 -4.08 -4.64 0.65
CA GLY A 14 -5.52 -4.56 0.92
C GLY A 14 -6.09 -3.26 0.35
N THR A 15 -5.85 -3.03 -0.94
CA THR A 15 -6.10 -1.74 -1.59
C THR A 15 -7.59 -1.41 -1.72
N GLY A 16 -8.49 -2.39 -1.64
CA GLY A 16 -9.93 -2.20 -1.78
C GLY A 16 -10.29 -1.45 -3.07
N ASP A 17 -11.00 -0.32 -2.93
CA ASP A 17 -11.37 0.57 -4.04
C ASP A 17 -10.21 1.42 -4.61
N GLY A 18 -8.99 1.20 -4.12
CA GLY A 18 -7.77 1.85 -4.61
C GLY A 18 -7.57 3.29 -4.13
N ARG A 19 -8.41 3.81 -3.22
CA ARG A 19 -8.40 5.23 -2.84
C ARG A 19 -7.04 5.75 -2.37
N ILE A 20 -6.27 4.94 -1.66
CA ILE A 20 -4.96 5.33 -1.12
C ILE A 20 -3.96 5.48 -2.26
N LEU A 21 -3.84 4.45 -3.11
CA LEU A 21 -2.93 4.49 -4.25
C LEU A 21 -3.33 5.57 -5.27
N ILE A 22 -4.63 5.77 -5.53
CA ILE A 22 -5.12 6.85 -6.40
C ILE A 22 -4.73 8.22 -5.84
N ALA A 23 -4.90 8.45 -4.53
CA ALA A 23 -4.50 9.70 -3.90
C ALA A 23 -2.98 9.93 -3.97
N ALA A 24 -2.18 8.88 -3.79
CA ALA A 24 -0.72 8.95 -3.97
C ALA A 24 -0.35 9.27 -5.43
N ALA A 25 -1.00 8.63 -6.39
CA ALA A 25 -0.73 8.83 -7.82
C ALA A 25 -1.10 10.24 -8.30
N ARG A 26 -2.16 10.84 -7.73
CA ARG A 26 -2.49 12.26 -7.94
C ARG A 26 -1.39 13.22 -7.48
N ARG A 27 -0.56 12.80 -6.52
CA ARG A 27 0.62 13.54 -6.06
C ARG A 27 1.89 13.22 -6.86
N GLY A 28 1.78 12.43 -7.93
CA GLY A 28 2.88 12.10 -8.83
C GLY A 28 3.64 10.81 -8.48
N ALA A 29 3.23 10.09 -7.44
CA ALA A 29 3.78 8.76 -7.17
C ALA A 29 3.29 7.72 -8.20
N SER A 30 3.93 6.56 -8.18
CA SER A 30 3.51 5.37 -8.92
C SER A 30 3.31 4.22 -7.94
N GLY A 31 2.60 3.16 -8.34
CA GLY A 31 2.50 2.03 -7.43
C GLY A 31 1.61 0.89 -7.87
N THR A 32 1.53 -0.09 -6.97
CA THR A 32 0.69 -1.27 -7.11
C THR A 32 -0.23 -1.42 -5.90
N GLY A 33 -1.52 -1.61 -6.15
CA GLY A 33 -2.51 -1.98 -5.15
C GLY A 33 -2.85 -3.46 -5.29
N VAL A 34 -2.88 -4.18 -4.17
CA VAL A 34 -3.25 -5.61 -4.14
C VAL A 34 -4.44 -5.82 -3.22
N ASP A 35 -5.39 -6.61 -3.68
CA ASP A 35 -6.52 -7.09 -2.90
C ASP A 35 -6.82 -8.53 -3.29
N ILE A 36 -7.41 -9.32 -2.38
CA ILE A 36 -7.82 -10.69 -2.69
C ILE A 36 -9.12 -10.70 -3.50
N ASP A 37 -9.95 -9.67 -3.36
CA ASP A 37 -11.25 -9.58 -4.03
C ASP A 37 -11.10 -9.01 -5.45
N PRO A 38 -11.36 -9.81 -6.51
CA PRO A 38 -11.26 -9.35 -7.88
C PRO A 38 -12.31 -8.29 -8.26
N VAL A 39 -13.44 -8.21 -7.53
CA VAL A 39 -14.47 -7.19 -7.75
C VAL A 39 -13.92 -5.82 -7.34
N LEU A 40 -13.34 -5.72 -6.14
CA LEU A 40 -12.70 -4.49 -5.67
C LEU A 40 -11.56 -4.04 -6.58
N ILE A 41 -10.78 -4.99 -7.13
CA ILE A 41 -9.74 -4.67 -8.12
C ILE A 41 -10.34 -4.11 -9.42
N GLY A 42 -11.51 -4.59 -9.84
CA GLY A 42 -12.26 -4.01 -10.96
C GLY A 42 -12.67 -2.56 -10.68
N GLU A 43 -13.23 -2.30 -9.50
CA GLU A 43 -13.62 -0.96 -9.04
C GLU A 43 -12.43 -0.01 -8.95
N ALA A 44 -11.31 -0.46 -8.37
CA ALA A 44 -10.08 0.34 -8.25
C ALA A 44 -9.51 0.73 -9.61
N ARG A 45 -9.52 -0.18 -10.59
CA ARG A 45 -9.09 0.11 -11.97
C ARG A 45 -10.00 1.16 -12.62
N ALA A 46 -11.31 1.01 -12.48
CA ALA A 46 -12.27 1.99 -13.01
C ALA A 46 -12.09 3.36 -12.35
N ALA A 47 -11.94 3.40 -11.03
CA ALA A 47 -11.70 4.64 -10.28
C ALA A 47 -10.39 5.32 -10.70
N ALA A 48 -9.32 4.57 -10.94
CA ALA A 48 -8.04 5.11 -11.40
C ALA A 48 -8.11 5.68 -12.83
N LEU A 49 -8.88 5.04 -13.72
CA LEU A 49 -9.17 5.58 -15.04
C LEU A 49 -9.95 6.90 -14.95
N THR A 50 -11.05 6.93 -14.18
CA THR A 50 -11.84 8.14 -13.96
C THR A 50 -11.03 9.25 -13.31
N ALA A 51 -10.09 8.91 -12.42
CA ALA A 51 -9.20 9.86 -11.78
C ALA A 51 -8.02 10.32 -12.65
N GLY A 52 -7.85 9.77 -13.86
CA GLY A 52 -6.78 10.14 -14.79
C GLY A 52 -5.38 9.71 -14.34
N VAL A 53 -5.27 8.68 -13.50
CA VAL A 53 -3.99 8.21 -12.92
C VAL A 53 -3.65 6.77 -13.29
N ALA A 54 -4.44 6.11 -14.14
CA ALA A 54 -4.25 4.71 -14.52
C ALA A 54 -2.82 4.38 -14.97
N GLU A 55 -2.16 5.25 -15.73
CA GLU A 55 -0.77 5.06 -16.20
C GLU A 55 0.27 4.97 -15.07
N ARG A 56 -0.06 5.44 -13.87
CA ARG A 56 0.83 5.40 -12.69
C ARG A 56 0.45 4.29 -11.71
N THR A 57 -0.68 3.62 -11.91
CA THR A 57 -1.25 2.70 -10.92
C THR A 57 -1.54 1.33 -11.53
N ARG A 58 -1.09 0.28 -10.86
CA ARG A 58 -1.46 -1.10 -11.19
C ARG A 58 -2.32 -1.68 -10.07
N PHE A 59 -3.38 -2.39 -10.41
CA PHE A 59 -4.21 -3.11 -9.43
C PHE A 59 -4.23 -4.59 -9.77
N VAL A 60 -3.95 -5.46 -8.79
CA VAL A 60 -3.79 -6.91 -8.97
C VAL A 60 -4.62 -7.66 -7.93
N ALA A 61 -5.42 -8.62 -8.40
CA ALA A 61 -6.11 -9.57 -7.53
C ALA A 61 -5.09 -10.62 -7.05
N GLN A 62 -4.64 -10.50 -5.81
CA GLN A 62 -3.55 -11.31 -5.26
C GLN A 62 -3.60 -11.34 -3.73
N ASP A 63 -3.20 -12.48 -3.15
CA ASP A 63 -2.96 -12.57 -1.71
C ASP A 63 -1.78 -11.67 -1.31
N LEU A 64 -2.04 -10.69 -0.44
CA LEU A 64 -1.04 -9.79 0.11
C LEU A 64 0.12 -10.53 0.83
N PHE A 65 -0.12 -11.73 1.37
CA PHE A 65 0.92 -12.54 2.01
C PHE A 65 1.82 -13.25 0.99
N ALA A 66 1.46 -13.28 -0.29
CA ALA A 66 2.27 -13.77 -1.39
C ALA A 66 2.87 -12.63 -2.24
N THR A 67 2.50 -11.38 -1.96
CA THR A 67 2.98 -10.21 -2.72
C THR A 67 4.44 -9.87 -2.35
N PRO A 68 5.34 -9.69 -3.33
CA PRO A 68 6.69 -9.21 -3.09
C PRO A 68 6.68 -7.77 -2.54
N LEU A 69 7.40 -7.53 -1.45
CA LEU A 69 7.47 -6.21 -0.81
C LEU A 69 8.64 -5.36 -1.35
N THR A 70 9.65 -6.01 -1.92
CA THR A 70 10.91 -5.39 -2.36
C THR A 70 10.74 -4.34 -3.47
N GLY A 71 11.60 -3.33 -3.41
CA GLY A 71 11.66 -2.24 -4.40
C GLY A 71 10.66 -1.11 -4.18
N ASN A 72 9.74 -1.23 -3.22
CA ASN A 72 8.79 -0.15 -2.89
C ASN A 72 9.40 0.80 -1.85
N THR A 73 9.20 2.10 -2.07
CA THR A 73 9.70 3.15 -1.16
C THR A 73 8.70 3.46 -0.06
N VAL A 74 7.43 3.12 -0.29
CA VAL A 74 6.33 3.29 0.67
C VAL A 74 5.43 2.07 0.63
N VAL A 75 5.05 1.56 1.80
CA VAL A 75 4.02 0.52 1.96
C VAL A 75 2.86 1.10 2.77
N THR A 76 1.64 1.01 2.25
CA THR A 76 0.41 1.43 2.94
C THR A 76 -0.43 0.23 3.32
N MET A 77 -1.03 0.28 4.51
CA MET A 77 -1.79 -0.82 5.10
C MET A 77 -2.99 -0.29 5.87
N PHE A 78 -4.20 -0.53 5.38
CA PHE A 78 -5.42 -0.35 6.16
C PHE A 78 -6.12 -1.70 6.33
N LEU A 79 -5.60 -2.49 7.27
CA LEU A 79 -5.94 -3.89 7.44
C LEU A 79 -6.57 -4.14 8.82
N LEU A 80 -6.66 -5.41 9.23
CA LEU A 80 -7.07 -5.82 10.58
C LEU A 80 -5.82 -6.05 11.47
N PRO A 81 -5.92 -5.93 12.81
CA PRO A 81 -4.78 -6.09 13.72
C PRO A 81 -3.99 -7.39 13.51
N ARG A 82 -4.69 -8.52 13.35
CA ARG A 82 -4.06 -9.83 13.15
C ARG A 82 -3.29 -9.92 11.82
N VAL A 83 -3.72 -9.18 10.81
CA VAL A 83 -3.06 -9.14 9.49
C VAL A 83 -1.77 -8.31 9.58
N ASN A 84 -1.81 -7.17 10.26
CA ASN A 84 -0.60 -6.36 10.55
C ASN A 84 0.48 -7.20 11.24
N LEU A 85 0.13 -7.88 12.33
CA LEU A 85 1.10 -8.69 13.09
C LEU A 85 1.68 -9.85 12.26
N ARG A 86 0.87 -10.47 11.39
CA ARG A 86 1.34 -11.54 10.49
C ARG A 86 2.26 -11.00 9.39
N LEU A 87 2.05 -9.75 8.94
CA LEU A 87 2.91 -9.10 7.94
C LEU A 87 4.23 -8.57 8.52
N ARG A 88 4.25 -8.16 9.79
CA ARG A 88 5.41 -7.55 10.46
C ARG A 88 6.74 -8.28 10.20
N PRO A 89 6.86 -9.61 10.35
CA PRO A 89 8.13 -10.30 10.10
C PRO A 89 8.61 -10.17 8.65
N ARG A 90 7.68 -10.12 7.68
CA ARG A 90 8.02 -9.91 6.27
C ARG A 90 8.43 -8.47 6.00
N LEU A 91 7.73 -7.49 6.58
CA LEU A 91 8.08 -6.08 6.46
C LEU A 91 9.53 -5.83 6.92
N LEU A 92 9.89 -6.33 8.10
CA LEU A 92 11.24 -6.18 8.67
C LEU A 92 12.34 -6.90 7.87
N ARG A 93 12.00 -8.02 7.22
CA ARG A 93 12.99 -8.83 6.49
C ARG A 93 13.17 -8.41 5.03
N GLU A 94 12.10 -7.97 4.38
CA GLU A 94 12.06 -7.80 2.92
C GLU A 94 12.14 -6.34 2.49
N LEU A 95 11.80 -5.39 3.38
CA LEU A 95 11.93 -3.97 3.06
C LEU A 95 13.33 -3.47 3.38
N PRO A 96 13.99 -2.76 2.44
CA PRO A 96 15.28 -2.15 2.70
C PRO A 96 15.15 -1.02 3.74
N PRO A 97 16.24 -0.70 4.47
CA PRO A 97 16.29 0.48 5.31
C PRO A 97 15.86 1.74 4.54
N GLY A 98 15.04 2.57 5.16
CA GLY A 98 14.50 3.81 4.57
C GLY A 98 13.14 3.65 3.86
N THR A 99 12.61 2.43 3.69
CA THR A 99 11.21 2.26 3.26
C THR A 99 10.27 2.77 4.37
N ARG A 100 9.33 3.64 3.99
CA ARG A 100 8.29 4.15 4.90
C ARG A 100 7.10 3.20 4.93
N ILE A 101 6.56 2.95 6.12
CA ILE A 101 5.37 2.12 6.29
C ILE A 101 4.31 2.96 6.99
N VAL A 102 3.11 2.99 6.41
CA VAL A 102 1.96 3.68 6.99
C VAL A 102 0.88 2.65 7.26
N SER A 103 0.52 2.47 8.53
CA SER A 103 -0.65 1.69 8.90
C SER A 103 -1.75 2.60 9.43
N HIS A 104 -2.98 2.38 8.96
CA HIS A 104 -4.15 3.08 9.45
C HIS A 104 -4.89 2.22 10.49
N ALA A 105 -5.30 2.86 11.58
CA ALA A 105 -6.08 2.32 12.71
C ALA A 105 -5.42 1.28 13.62
N PHE A 106 -4.41 0.53 13.18
CA PHE A 106 -3.82 -0.53 13.99
C PHE A 106 -2.30 -0.48 14.00
N ASP A 107 -1.74 -0.73 15.19
CA ASP A 107 -0.31 -0.74 15.42
C ASP A 107 0.36 -2.04 14.90
N MET A 108 1.65 -2.16 15.22
CA MET A 108 2.48 -3.33 14.96
C MET A 108 2.98 -3.94 16.29
N ALA A 109 2.19 -3.83 17.37
CA ALA A 109 2.53 -4.20 18.75
C ALA A 109 3.85 -3.58 19.24
N ASP A 110 4.86 -4.39 19.56
CA ASP A 110 6.17 -3.98 20.09
C ASP A 110 7.05 -3.21 19.08
N TRP A 111 6.61 -3.05 17.83
CA TRP A 111 7.26 -2.18 16.88
C TRP A 111 6.71 -0.76 16.98
N ALA A 112 7.44 0.08 17.73
CA ALA A 112 7.08 1.48 17.93
C ALA A 112 7.09 2.27 16.60
N PRO A 113 6.08 3.12 16.35
CA PRO A 113 6.05 3.99 15.18
C PRO A 113 7.00 5.18 15.36
N ASP A 114 7.59 5.65 14.26
CA ASP A 114 8.37 6.89 14.26
C ASP A 114 7.48 8.12 14.47
N VAL A 115 6.22 8.08 14.01
CA VAL A 115 5.22 9.15 14.08
C VAL A 115 3.81 8.56 14.24
N THR A 116 2.98 9.18 15.08
CA THR A 116 1.53 8.96 15.19
C THR A 116 0.80 10.27 15.01
N ASP A 117 -0.27 10.28 14.21
CA ASP A 117 -1.17 11.43 14.00
C ASP A 117 -2.47 11.23 14.80
#